data_AF-A0A291RG88-F1
#
_entry.id   AF-A0A291RG88-F1
#
_cell.length_a   1.000
_cell.length_b   1.000
_cell.length_c   1.000
_cell.angle_alpha   90.00
_cell.angle_beta   90.00
_cell.angle_gamma   90.00
#
_symmetry.space_group_name_H-M   'P 1'
#
loop_
_entity.id
_entity.type
_entity.pdbx_description
1 polymer ?
#
loop_
_entity_poly.entity_id
_entity_poly.type
_entity_poly.pdbx_seq_one_letter_code
_entity_poly.pdbx_strand_id
1 'polypeptide(L)'
;MRAGRWVILPSALTCAMVVLIALRIRIVRQRTGDWSGENCVIGPYNPAERSYLYAITAVFALTVATAVAVTITTNSRRARIVAIGLLVFCGLATLYIFAYVWAGLEYNNRPDPSMPCPFRRKDLHL
;
A
#
# COMPACT_ATOMS: atom_id res chain seq x y z
N MET A 1 27.47 6.71 -20.96
CA MET A 1 26.17 7.11 -20.39
C MET A 1 26.12 6.69 -18.91
N ARG A 2 25.93 7.63 -17.97
CA ARG A 2 26.17 7.42 -16.53
C ARG A 2 25.14 6.47 -15.90
N ALA A 3 25.60 5.31 -15.42
CA ALA A 3 24.79 4.25 -14.79
C ALA A 3 23.90 4.73 -13.61
N GLY A 4 24.23 5.87 -12.97
CA GLY A 4 23.43 6.45 -11.90
C GLY A 4 22.05 6.96 -12.31
N ARG A 5 21.83 7.31 -13.60
CA ARG A 5 20.52 7.81 -14.07
C ARG A 5 19.43 6.74 -14.07
N TRP A 6 19.79 5.47 -14.24
CA TRP A 6 18.84 4.38 -14.43
C TRP A 6 18.20 3.89 -13.13
N VAL A 7 18.89 4.06 -11.99
CA VAL A 7 18.36 3.65 -10.66
C VAL A 7 17.38 4.69 -10.10
N ILE A 8 17.43 5.94 -10.58
CA ILE A 8 16.57 7.02 -10.08
C ILE A 8 15.09 6.67 -10.27
N LEU A 9 14.72 6.09 -11.41
CA LEU A 9 13.34 5.75 -11.72
C LEU A 9 12.74 4.72 -10.75
N PRO A 10 13.31 3.51 -10.56
CA PRO A 10 12.77 2.55 -9.60
C PRO A 10 12.81 3.09 -8.16
N SER A 11 13.82 3.88 -7.80
CA SER A 11 13.87 4.53 -6.47
C SER A 11 12.73 5.54 -6.29
N ALA A 12 12.46 6.41 -7.28
CA ALA A 12 11.39 7.38 -7.22
C ALA A 12 10.00 6.71 -7.16
N LEU A 13 9.79 5.64 -7.94
CA LEU A 13 8.57 4.85 -7.89
C LEU A 13 8.38 4.17 -6.54
N THR A 14 9.47 3.69 -5.92
CA THR A 14 9.42 3.13 -4.55
C THR A 14 8.99 4.19 -3.54
N CYS A 15 9.54 5.41 -3.62
CA CYS A 15 9.11 6.52 -2.76
C CYS A 15 7.63 6.85 -2.97
N ALA A 16 7.16 6.92 -4.22
CA ALA A 16 5.76 7.13 -4.53
C ALA A 16 4.87 6.02 -3.94
N MET A 17 5.31 4.76 -4.01
CA MET A 17 4.60 3.63 -3.42
C MET A 17 4.45 3.79 -1.90
N VAL A 18 5.52 4.18 -1.19
CA VAL A 18 5.48 4.42 0.26
C VAL A 18 4.49 5.54 0.60
N VAL A 19 4.49 6.63 -0.17
CA VAL A 19 3.54 7.74 0.03
C VAL A 19 2.09 7.28 -0.18
N LEU A 20 1.81 6.51 -1.24
CA LEU A 20 0.47 6.00 -1.51
C LEU A 20 -0.01 5.04 -0.41
N ILE A 21 0.88 4.17 0.09
CA ILE A 21 0.57 3.27 1.22
C ILE A 21 0.27 4.10 2.48
N ALA A 22 1.07 5.12 2.79
CA ALA A 22 0.85 6.00 3.94
C ALA A 22 -0.48 6.76 3.86
N LEU A 23 -0.84 7.25 2.67
CA LEU A 23 -2.14 7.90 2.42
C LEU A 23 -3.29 6.91 2.64
N ARG A 24 -3.17 5.68 2.12
CA ARG A 24 -4.15 4.62 2.35
C ARG A 24 -4.32 4.33 3.84
N ILE A 25 -3.23 4.16 4.59
CA ILE A 25 -3.27 3.92 6.04
C ILE A 25 -3.98 5.07 6.75
N ARG A 26 -3.72 6.33 6.36
CA ARG A 26 -4.41 7.49 6.93
C ARG A 26 -5.91 7.46 6.69
N ILE A 27 -6.34 7.14 5.46
CA ILE A 27 -7.76 7.03 5.10
C ILE A 27 -8.45 5.93 5.91
N VAL A 28 -7.84 4.75 5.97
CA VAL A 28 -8.34 3.61 6.75
C VAL A 28 -8.44 3.99 8.23
N ARG A 29 -7.43 4.69 8.78
CA ARG A 29 -7.41 5.12 10.19
C ARG A 29 -8.45 6.20 10.51
N GLN A 30 -8.65 7.16 9.61
CA GLN A 30 -9.70 8.17 9.76
C GLN A 30 -11.07 7.52 9.77
N ARG A 31 -11.30 6.58 8.84
CA ARG A 31 -12.52 5.78 8.82
C ARG A 31 -12.72 5.06 10.14
N THR A 32 -11.72 4.35 10.69
CA THR A 32 -11.83 3.68 12.01
C THR A 32 -12.25 4.58 13.18
N GLY A 33 -12.06 5.90 13.08
CA GLY A 33 -12.51 6.86 14.10
C GLY A 33 -13.98 7.27 14.01
N ASP A 34 -14.64 7.05 12.87
CA ASP A 34 -16.00 7.52 12.56
C ASP A 34 -17.06 6.39 12.66
N TRP A 35 -16.74 5.21 13.22
CA TRP A 35 -17.62 4.03 13.32
C TRP A 35 -18.70 4.12 14.42
N SER A 36 -19.32 5.28 14.60
CA SER A 36 -20.33 5.49 15.65
C SER A 36 -21.67 5.96 15.05
N GLY A 37 -22.65 5.05 14.98
CA GLY A 37 -24.05 5.32 14.65
C GLY A 37 -24.93 4.15 15.06
N GLU A 38 -26.16 4.43 15.49
CA GLU A 38 -27.05 3.57 16.33
C GLU A 38 -27.46 2.19 15.72
N ASN A 39 -26.92 1.75 14.58
CA ASN A 39 -27.29 0.50 13.90
C ASN A 39 -26.13 -0.17 13.09
N CYS A 40 -24.84 -0.05 13.44
CA CYS A 40 -23.77 -0.44 12.49
C CYS A 40 -23.64 -1.95 12.21
N VAL A 41 -24.26 -2.37 11.11
CA VAL A 41 -23.68 -3.31 10.14
C VAL A 41 -22.70 -2.49 9.29
N ILE A 42 -21.41 -2.59 9.63
CA ILE A 42 -20.23 -2.35 8.79
C ILE A 42 -20.34 -1.18 7.80
N GLY A 43 -19.60 -0.09 8.07
CA GLY A 43 -19.62 1.10 7.21
C GLY A 43 -19.29 0.78 5.74
N PRO A 44 -19.86 1.51 4.77
CA PRO A 44 -19.82 1.16 3.36
C PRO A 44 -18.38 1.20 2.84
N TYR A 45 -18.02 0.19 2.06
CA TYR A 45 -16.86 0.17 1.18
C TYR A 45 -16.65 1.54 0.54
N ASN A 46 -15.54 2.22 0.84
CA ASN A 46 -15.24 3.51 0.21
C ASN A 46 -14.65 3.23 -1.18
N PRO A 47 -15.32 3.61 -2.29
CA PRO A 47 -14.79 3.37 -3.64
C PRO A 47 -13.43 4.06 -3.85
N ALA A 48 -13.12 5.12 -3.10
CA ALA A 48 -11.80 5.75 -3.14
C ALA A 48 -10.69 4.80 -2.67
N GLU A 49 -10.92 3.93 -1.67
CA GLU A 49 -9.93 2.93 -1.23
C GLU A 49 -9.55 1.96 -2.34
N ARG A 50 -10.52 1.61 -3.21
CA ARG A 50 -10.25 0.79 -4.40
C ARG A 50 -9.37 1.53 -5.40
N SER A 51 -9.62 2.80 -5.63
CA SER A 51 -8.81 3.64 -6.52
C SER A 51 -7.36 3.77 -6.04
N TYR A 52 -7.14 3.94 -4.73
CA TYR A 52 -5.79 3.92 -4.15
C TYR A 52 -5.13 2.55 -4.28
N LEU A 53 -5.87 1.46 -4.13
CA LEU A 53 -5.34 0.12 -4.32
C LEU A 53 -4.91 -0.15 -5.76
N TYR A 54 -5.69 0.30 -6.75
CA TYR A 54 -5.27 0.25 -8.14
C TYR A 54 -4.03 1.09 -8.40
N ALA A 55 -3.96 2.30 -7.84
CA ALA A 55 -2.78 3.17 -7.97
C ALA A 55 -1.53 2.53 -7.34
N ILE A 56 -1.64 1.98 -6.12
CA ILE A 56 -0.56 1.26 -5.44
C ILE A 56 -0.11 0.06 -6.27
N THR A 57 -1.07 -0.72 -6.80
CA THR A 57 -0.78 -1.91 -7.62
C THR A 57 -0.07 -1.53 -8.92
N ALA A 58 -0.48 -0.45 -9.57
CA ALA A 58 0.15 0.04 -10.80
C ALA A 58 1.58 0.54 -10.54
N VAL A 59 1.78 1.36 -9.50
CA VAL A 59 3.12 1.85 -9.11
C VAL A 59 4.03 0.70 -8.69
N PHE A 60 3.50 -0.30 -7.98
CA PHE A 60 4.21 -1.52 -7.64
C PHE A 60 4.70 -2.26 -8.89
N ALA A 61 3.80 -2.53 -9.85
CA ALA A 61 4.15 -3.22 -11.08
C ALA A 61 5.22 -2.46 -11.89
N LEU A 62 5.11 -1.13 -11.98
CA LEU A 62 6.11 -0.29 -12.63
C LEU A 62 7.46 -0.31 -11.89
N THR A 63 7.44 -0.33 -10.56
CA THR A 63 8.66 -0.44 -9.74
C THR A 63 9.38 -1.75 -10.00
N VAL A 64 8.65 -2.87 -10.01
CA VAL A 64 9.22 -4.19 -10.32
C VAL A 64 9.76 -4.23 -11.74
N ALA A 65 8.99 -3.80 -12.74
CA ALA A 65 9.41 -3.81 -14.14
C ALA A 65 10.70 -2.99 -14.36
N THR A 66 10.76 -1.79 -13.79
CA THR A 66 11.94 -0.92 -13.91
C THR A 66 13.14 -1.46 -13.13
N ALA A 67 12.95 -2.02 -11.94
CA ALA A 67 14.04 -2.64 -11.17
C ALA A 67 14.59 -3.91 -11.84
N VAL A 68 13.73 -4.75 -12.44
CA VAL A 68 14.16 -5.89 -13.28
C VAL A 68 14.96 -5.40 -14.48
N ALA A 69 14.45 -4.39 -15.20
CA ALA A 69 15.13 -3.82 -16.35
C ALA A 69 16.53 -3.30 -15.96
N VAL A 70 16.66 -2.58 -14.85
CA VAL A 70 17.96 -2.11 -14.33
C VAL A 70 18.87 -3.29 -14.01
N THR A 71 18.35 -4.34 -13.36
CA THR A 71 19.14 -5.52 -12.97
C THR A 71 19.75 -6.21 -14.19
N ILE A 72 18.98 -6.36 -15.27
CA ILE A 72 19.42 -7.03 -16.50
C ILE A 72 20.39 -6.13 -17.29
N THR A 73 20.03 -4.85 -17.49
CA THR A 73 20.68 -3.99 -18.49
C THR A 73 21.90 -3.23 -17.97
N THR A 74 22.06 -3.03 -16.65
CA THR A 74 23.18 -2.24 -16.12
C THR A 74 24.43 -3.08 -15.89
N ASN A 75 25.59 -2.55 -16.27
CA ASN A 75 26.89 -3.17 -15.97
C ASN A 75 27.46 -2.75 -14.60
N SER A 76 26.84 -1.79 -13.92
CA SER A 76 27.31 -1.33 -12.61
C SER A 76 26.86 -2.27 -11.49
N ARG A 77 27.82 -2.89 -10.81
CA ARG A 77 27.55 -3.77 -9.65
C ARG A 77 26.76 -3.06 -8.55
N ARG A 78 27.06 -1.78 -8.28
CA ARG A 78 26.34 -0.98 -7.28
C ARG A 78 24.87 -0.79 -7.67
N ALA A 79 24.61 -0.42 -8.94
CA ALA A 79 23.24 -0.24 -9.44
C ALA A 79 22.44 -1.56 -9.41
N ARG A 80 23.07 -2.69 -9.76
CA ARG A 80 22.44 -4.01 -9.65
C ARG A 80 22.07 -4.36 -8.21
N ILE A 81 22.99 -4.15 -7.25
CA ILE A 81 22.71 -4.43 -5.83
C ILE A 81 21.51 -3.62 -5.33
N VAL A 82 21.44 -2.33 -5.67
CA VAL A 82 20.29 -1.49 -5.30
C VAL A 82 19.00 -1.99 -5.94
N ALA A 83 19.02 -2.32 -7.23
CA ALA A 83 17.85 -2.84 -7.93
C ALA A 83 17.37 -4.19 -7.35
N ILE A 84 18.29 -5.10 -7.02
CA ILE A 84 17.98 -6.36 -6.34
C ILE A 84 17.36 -6.09 -4.97
N GLY A 85 17.91 -5.15 -4.18
CA GLY A 85 17.34 -4.75 -2.90
C GLY A 85 15.90 -4.23 -3.03
N LEU A 86 15.61 -3.43 -4.06
CA LEU A 86 14.26 -2.97 -4.36
C LEU A 86 13.32 -4.12 -4.76
N LEU A 87 13.81 -5.11 -5.51
CA LEU A 87 13.03 -6.30 -5.87
C LEU A 87 12.70 -7.16 -4.64
N VAL A 88 13.65 -7.34 -3.71
CA VAL A 88 13.40 -8.03 -2.44
C VAL A 88 12.33 -7.30 -1.63
N PHE A 89 12.43 -5.97 -1.53
CA PHE A 89 11.41 -5.15 -0.87
C PHE A 89 10.04 -5.30 -1.55
N CYS A 90 10.00 -5.29 -2.89
CA CYS A 90 8.77 -5.53 -3.64
C CYS A 90 8.20 -6.93 -3.37
N GLY A 91 9.04 -7.96 -3.26
CA GLY A 91 8.61 -9.31 -2.90
C GLY A 91 7.87 -9.36 -1.56
N LEU A 92 8.37 -8.64 -0.55
CA LEU A 92 7.69 -8.49 0.74
C LEU A 92 6.39 -7.68 0.61
N ALA A 93 6.40 -6.60 -0.17
CA ALA A 93 5.21 -5.78 -0.42
C ALA A 93 4.10 -6.55 -1.17
N THR A 94 4.44 -7.55 -2.00
CA THR A 94 3.47 -8.44 -2.67
C THR A 94 2.61 -9.18 -1.65
N LEU A 95 3.21 -9.68 -0.56
CA LEU A 95 2.47 -10.39 0.49
C LEU A 95 1.43 -9.46 1.14
N TYR A 96 1.78 -8.20 1.38
CA TYR A 96 0.84 -7.23 1.91
C TYR A 96 -0.25 -6.86 0.89
N ILE A 97 0.13 -6.40 -0.31
CA ILE A 97 -0.83 -5.87 -1.30
C ILE A 97 -1.74 -6.98 -1.82
N PHE A 98 -1.17 -8.09 -2.30
CA PHE A 98 -1.94 -9.14 -2.97
C PHE A 98 -2.50 -10.17 -1.99
N ALA A 99 -1.67 -10.69 -1.09
CA ALA A 99 -2.10 -11.77 -0.21
C ALA A 99 -2.97 -11.27 0.96
N TYR A 100 -2.74 -10.06 1.48
CA TYR A 100 -3.52 -9.54 2.61
C TYR A 100 -4.65 -8.60 2.18
N VAL A 101 -4.35 -7.56 1.38
CA VAL A 101 -5.34 -6.53 1.04
C VAL A 101 -6.31 -6.99 -0.05
N TRP A 102 -5.81 -7.48 -1.19
CA TRP A 102 -6.67 -7.95 -2.30
C TRP A 102 -7.43 -9.23 -1.98
N ALA A 103 -6.85 -10.16 -1.21
CA ALA A 103 -7.56 -11.35 -0.73
C ALA A 103 -8.64 -11.02 0.32
N GLY A 104 -8.78 -9.75 0.70
CA GLY A 104 -9.76 -9.29 1.67
C GLY A 104 -9.51 -9.85 3.07
N LEU A 105 -8.27 -10.21 3.42
CA LEU A 105 -7.89 -10.63 4.77
C LEU A 105 -7.72 -9.44 5.72
N GLU A 106 -7.63 -8.22 5.18
CA GLU A 106 -7.67 -7.02 5.97
C GLU A 106 -9.01 -6.89 6.68
N TYR A 107 -8.96 -6.92 8.01
CA TYR A 107 -10.14 -6.91 8.88
C TYR A 107 -11.09 -5.75 8.59
N ASN A 108 -10.55 -4.57 8.25
CA ASN A 108 -11.34 -3.40 7.87
C ASN A 108 -12.11 -3.56 6.54
N ASN A 109 -11.79 -4.58 5.74
CA ASN A 109 -12.48 -4.94 4.50
C ASN A 109 -13.47 -6.10 4.69
N ARG A 110 -13.53 -6.73 5.88
CA ARG A 110 -14.52 -7.77 6.18
C ARG A 110 -15.61 -7.22 7.07
N PRO A 111 -16.82 -7.07 6.52
CA PRO A 111 -17.96 -6.77 7.34
C PRO A 111 -18.20 -7.91 8.35
N ASP A 112 -17.94 -7.71 9.65
CA ASP A 112 -18.47 -8.61 10.68
C ASP A 112 -19.68 -7.98 11.37
N PRO A 113 -20.90 -8.45 11.08
CA PRO A 113 -22.13 -7.93 11.69
C PRO A 113 -22.29 -8.34 13.16
N SER A 114 -21.43 -9.22 13.70
CA SER A 114 -21.49 -9.69 15.09
C SER A 114 -20.71 -8.82 16.08
N MET A 115 -19.91 -7.85 15.61
CA MET A 115 -19.07 -7.03 16.49
C MET A 115 -19.69 -5.68 16.86
N PRO A 116 -19.59 -5.28 18.15
CA PRO A 116 -20.13 -4.00 18.61
C PRO A 116 -19.38 -2.83 17.96
N CYS A 117 -20.11 -1.74 17.68
CA CYS A 117 -19.54 -0.52 17.14
C CYS A 117 -18.41 0.01 18.03
N PRO A 118 -17.25 0.40 17.47
CA PRO A 118 -16.23 1.11 18.25
C PRO A 118 -16.79 2.43 18.78
N PHE A 119 -16.60 2.71 20.07
CA PHE A 119 -16.97 3.99 20.68
C PHE A 119 -16.21 5.16 20.00
N ARG A 120 -16.92 6.26 19.72
CA ARG A 120 -16.29 7.48 19.20
C ARG A 120 -15.36 8.03 20.28
N ARG A 121 -14.12 8.34 19.91
CA ARG A 121 -13.12 8.93 20.84
C ARG A 121 -13.57 10.26 21.46
N LYS A 122 -14.55 10.96 20.85
CA LYS A 122 -15.15 12.20 21.37
C LYS A 122 -16.10 11.96 22.56
N ASP A 123 -16.56 10.73 22.75
CA ASP A 123 -17.54 10.39 23.80
C ASP A 123 -16.85 9.84 25.07
N LEU A 124 -15.53 9.66 25.05
CA LEU A 124 -14.72 9.17 26.18
C LEU A 124 -14.33 10.25 27.20
N HIS A 125 -14.71 11.51 26.97
CA HIS A 125 -14.38 12.65 27.83
C HIS A 125 -15.59 13.22 28.59
N LEU A 126 -16.63 12.42 28.78
CA LEU A 126 -17.78 12.73 29.64
C LEU A 126 -17.74 11.86 30.90
#